data_AF-L1JBU1-F1
#
_entry.id   AF-L1JBU1-F1
#
_cell.length_a   1.000
_cell.length_b   1.000
_cell.length_c   1.000
_cell.angle_alpha   90.00
_cell.angle_beta   90.00
_cell.angle_gamma   90.00
#
_symmetry.space_group_name_H-M   'P 1'
#
loop_
_entity.id
_entity.type
_entity.pdbx_description
1 polymer ?
#
loop_
_entity_poly.entity_id
_entity_poly.type
_entity_poly.pdbx_seq_one_letter_code
_entity_poly.pdbx_strand_id
1 'polypeptide(L)'
;LLQTSVQGLNSLQPRGGVVDCAVLFADTSGFTRLAQRLAVFSDGAERLCSVLNSFFATLIQIVTDYGGDVVKFAGDAVCVIFPIDESQPVQNFVANSFQLAVARAVQCSIELHEKLDKFLAFEDEGEAIELRLHIGIGCGRLSVVHMGGVLSRWEYVVCGPPIDQ
;
A
#
# COMPACT_ATOMS: atom_id res chain seq x y z
N LEU A 1 -9.79 -11.48 1.49
CA LEU A 1 -11.04 -11.25 0.73
C LEU A 1 -10.81 -11.18 -0.79
N LEU A 2 -9.78 -10.49 -1.30
CA LEU A 2 -9.52 -10.34 -2.74
C LEU A 2 -8.95 -11.61 -3.43
N GLN A 3 -8.30 -12.51 -2.70
CA GLN A 3 -7.80 -13.78 -3.27
C GLN A 3 -8.91 -14.80 -3.61
N THR A 4 -10.11 -14.64 -3.03
CA THR A 4 -11.23 -15.59 -3.21
C THR A 4 -11.95 -15.43 -4.55
N SER A 5 -11.67 -14.37 -5.31
CA SER A 5 -12.37 -14.04 -6.56
C SER A 5 -11.76 -14.67 -7.82
N VAL A 6 -10.72 -15.49 -7.69
CA VAL A 6 -9.92 -15.99 -8.83
C VAL A 6 -10.51 -17.25 -9.49
N GLN A 7 -11.55 -17.87 -8.90
CA GLN A 7 -12.22 -19.02 -9.53
C GLN A 7 -13.25 -18.55 -10.59
N GLY A 8 -12.83 -18.44 -11.85
CA GLY A 8 -13.76 -18.31 -13.00
C GLY A 8 -13.34 -17.39 -14.16
N LEU A 9 -12.07 -17.43 -14.58
CA LEU A 9 -11.46 -16.54 -15.61
C LEU A 9 -11.80 -16.90 -17.08
N ASN A 10 -13.05 -17.21 -17.40
CA ASN A 10 -13.47 -17.52 -18.79
C ASN A 10 -14.17 -16.36 -19.53
N SER A 11 -14.23 -15.16 -18.97
CA SER A 11 -14.86 -14.00 -19.62
C SER A 11 -14.03 -12.71 -19.46
N LEU A 12 -13.70 -12.06 -20.57
CA LEU A 12 -12.97 -10.78 -20.70
C LEU A 12 -13.76 -9.55 -20.19
N GLN A 13 -14.73 -9.72 -19.30
CA GLN A 13 -15.55 -8.62 -18.81
C GLN A 13 -14.96 -8.01 -17.54
N PRO A 14 -14.93 -6.66 -17.44
CA PRO A 14 -14.57 -6.01 -16.19
C PRO A 14 -15.46 -6.53 -15.06
N ARG A 15 -14.83 -6.98 -13.98
CA ARG A 15 -15.53 -7.39 -12.76
C ARG A 15 -15.06 -6.52 -11.63
N GLY A 16 -15.99 -6.04 -10.82
CA GLY A 16 -15.67 -5.20 -9.69
C GLY A 16 -16.57 -5.50 -8.50
N GLY A 17 -16.13 -5.02 -7.36
CA GLY A 17 -16.86 -5.07 -6.10
C GLY A 17 -16.77 -3.72 -5.39
N VAL A 18 -17.63 -3.55 -4.41
CA VAL A 18 -17.62 -2.40 -3.52
C VAL A 18 -17.17 -2.88 -2.15
N VAL A 19 -16.28 -2.12 -1.52
CA VAL A 19 -15.73 -2.42 -0.20
C VAL A 19 -15.81 -1.14 0.63
N ASP A 20 -16.44 -1.22 1.79
CA ASP A 20 -16.36 -0.15 2.79
C ASP A 20 -15.05 -0.33 3.59
N CYS A 21 -14.20 0.69 3.64
CA CYS A 21 -12.87 0.58 4.22
C CYS A 21 -12.28 1.93 4.66
N ALA A 22 -11.17 1.87 5.39
CA ALA A 22 -10.19 2.96 5.41
C ALA A 22 -9.13 2.69 4.33
N VAL A 23 -8.60 3.75 3.73
CA VAL A 23 -7.53 3.71 2.73
C VAL A 23 -6.35 4.48 3.28
N LEU A 24 -5.17 3.87 3.24
CA LEU A 24 -3.91 4.51 3.56
C LEU A 24 -3.10 4.61 2.27
N PHE A 25 -2.71 5.84 1.92
CA PHE A 25 -1.79 6.10 0.83
C PHE A 25 -0.45 6.53 1.44
N ALA A 26 0.59 5.76 1.18
CA ALA A 26 1.94 6.03 1.64
C ALA A 26 2.80 6.38 0.43
N ASP A 27 3.25 7.62 0.34
CA ASP A 27 4.23 8.06 -0.65
C ASP A 27 5.61 8.19 0.00
N THR A 28 6.65 7.80 -0.72
CA THR A 28 8.01 7.80 -0.17
C THR A 28 8.90 8.72 -0.98
N SER A 29 9.32 9.83 -0.39
CA SER A 29 10.28 10.71 -1.05
C SER A 29 11.72 10.22 -0.83
N GLY A 30 12.60 10.53 -1.79
CA GLY A 30 14.02 10.15 -1.76
C GLY A 30 14.38 9.01 -2.71
N PHE A 31 13.41 8.22 -3.18
CA PHE A 31 13.67 7.11 -4.11
C PHE A 31 14.26 7.55 -5.45
N THR A 32 13.73 8.61 -6.05
CA THR A 32 14.29 9.14 -7.32
C THR A 32 15.74 9.58 -7.14
N ARG A 33 16.07 10.26 -6.04
CA ARG A 33 17.45 10.69 -5.73
C ARG A 33 18.37 9.49 -5.52
N LEU A 34 17.90 8.48 -4.77
CA LEU A 34 18.61 7.23 -4.55
C LEU A 34 18.91 6.52 -5.89
N ALA A 35 17.90 6.37 -6.75
CA ALA A 35 18.04 5.70 -8.04
C ALA A 35 19.07 6.41 -8.93
N GLN A 36 19.02 7.75 -9.00
CA GLN A 36 20.00 8.55 -9.74
C GLN A 36 21.41 8.41 -9.17
N ARG A 37 21.56 8.40 -7.85
CA ARG A 37 22.87 8.24 -7.20
C ARG A 37 23.45 6.85 -7.45
N LEU A 38 22.62 5.81 -7.35
CA LEU A 38 23.06 4.43 -7.55
C LEU A 38 23.38 4.12 -9.02
N ALA A 39 22.80 4.85 -9.98
CA ALA A 39 23.04 4.65 -11.40
C ALA A 39 24.51 4.82 -11.86
N VAL A 40 25.37 5.47 -11.06
CA VAL A 40 26.81 5.62 -11.37
C VAL A 40 27.63 4.39 -11.01
N PHE A 41 27.09 3.48 -10.21
CA PHE A 41 27.75 2.25 -9.81
C PHE A 41 27.39 1.12 -10.76
N SER A 42 28.34 0.22 -11.02
CA SER A 42 28.13 -0.95 -11.87
C SER A 42 27.10 -1.94 -11.31
N ASP A 43 26.94 -1.98 -9.99
CA ASP A 43 25.97 -2.78 -9.23
C ASP A 43 24.79 -1.94 -8.70
N GLY A 44 24.55 -0.77 -9.30
CA GLY A 44 23.57 0.21 -8.84
C GLY A 44 22.13 -0.30 -8.80
N ALA A 45 21.75 -1.11 -9.80
CA ALA A 45 20.41 -1.69 -9.88
C ALA A 45 20.17 -2.71 -8.77
N GLU A 46 21.14 -3.58 -8.51
CA GLU A 46 21.11 -4.57 -7.45
C GLU A 46 21.02 -3.92 -6.08
N ARG A 47 21.80 -2.85 -5.85
CA ARG A 47 21.73 -2.05 -4.62
C ARG A 47 20.36 -1.41 -4.43
N LEU A 48 19.81 -0.80 -5.48
CA LEU A 48 18.49 -0.17 -5.44
C LEU A 48 17.41 -1.22 -5.11
N CYS A 49 17.46 -2.37 -5.77
CA CYS A 49 16.55 -3.48 -5.47
C CYS A 49 16.69 -3.97 -4.02
N SER A 50 17.90 -4.09 -3.50
CA SER A 50 18.13 -4.50 -2.10
C SER A 50 17.50 -3.53 -1.11
N VAL A 51 17.66 -2.22 -1.34
CA VAL A 51 17.08 -1.17 -0.49
C VAL A 51 15.54 -1.22 -0.56
N LEU A 52 14.98 -1.26 -1.77
CA LEU A 52 13.53 -1.33 -1.99
C LEU A 52 12.93 -2.57 -1.32
N ASN A 53 13.55 -3.73 -1.48
CA ASN A 53 13.05 -4.98 -0.89
C ASN A 53 13.06 -4.92 0.64
N SER A 54 14.10 -4.36 1.26
CA SER A 54 14.17 -4.20 2.72
C SER A 54 13.09 -3.25 3.25
N PHE A 55 12.93 -2.11 2.57
CA PHE A 55 11.91 -1.11 2.89
C PHE A 55 10.50 -1.68 2.77
N PHE A 56 10.15 -2.27 1.63
CA PHE A 56 8.81 -2.80 1.39
C PHE A 56 8.51 -4.06 2.20
N ALA A 57 9.49 -4.92 2.49
CA ALA A 57 9.26 -6.07 3.37
C ALA A 57 8.78 -5.62 4.75
N THR A 58 9.42 -4.59 5.32
CA THR A 58 9.03 -4.02 6.61
C THR A 58 7.65 -3.35 6.52
N LEU A 59 7.39 -2.57 5.46
CA LEU A 59 6.10 -1.93 5.24
C LEU A 59 4.97 -2.95 5.14
N ILE A 60 5.12 -3.98 4.31
CA ILE A 60 4.11 -5.01 4.08
C ILE A 60 3.84 -5.79 5.37
N GLN A 61 4.88 -6.10 6.15
CA GLN A 61 4.73 -6.79 7.43
C GLN A 61 3.87 -5.97 8.39
N ILE A 62 4.21 -4.69 8.60
CA ILE A 62 3.45 -3.79 9.48
C ILE A 62 2.00 -3.66 9.00
N VAL A 63 1.78 -3.42 7.70
CA VAL A 63 0.43 -3.35 7.12
C VAL A 63 -0.38 -4.61 7.41
N THR A 64 0.23 -5.79 7.23
CA THR A 64 -0.42 -7.08 7.46
C THR A 64 -0.77 -7.27 8.94
N ASP A 65 0.11 -6.88 9.86
CA ASP A 65 -0.08 -7.01 11.30
C ASP A 65 -1.26 -6.18 11.82
N TYR A 66 -1.56 -5.04 11.17
CA TYR A 66 -2.75 -4.22 11.45
C TYR A 66 -4.00 -4.65 10.65
N GLY A 67 -3.93 -5.74 9.89
CA GLY A 67 -5.04 -6.27 9.10
C GLY A 67 -5.36 -5.44 7.85
N GLY A 68 -4.39 -4.70 7.33
CA GLY A 68 -4.45 -4.05 6.03
C GLY A 68 -4.02 -4.98 4.90
N ASP A 69 -4.36 -4.62 3.67
CA ASP A 69 -3.98 -5.32 2.45
C ASP A 69 -3.37 -4.33 1.46
N VAL A 70 -2.18 -4.64 0.94
CA VAL A 70 -1.50 -3.78 -0.05
C VAL A 70 -2.11 -4.06 -1.43
N VAL A 71 -2.85 -3.09 -1.94
CA VAL A 71 -3.60 -3.26 -3.20
C VAL A 71 -2.75 -2.93 -4.40
N LYS A 72 -1.88 -1.91 -4.28
CA LYS A 72 -1.10 -1.43 -5.43
C LYS A 72 0.17 -0.71 -5.01
N PHE A 73 1.23 -0.96 -5.78
CA PHE A 73 2.41 -0.11 -5.87
C PHE A 73 2.31 0.78 -7.11
N ALA A 74 2.56 2.07 -6.95
CA ALA A 74 2.56 3.05 -8.03
C ALA A 74 3.84 3.90 -7.94
N GLY A 75 4.92 3.39 -8.55
CA GLY A 75 6.24 3.98 -8.37
C GLY A 75 6.73 3.78 -6.93
N ASP A 76 6.95 4.88 -6.23
CA ASP A 76 7.36 5.01 -4.84
C ASP A 76 6.19 5.11 -3.84
N ALA A 77 4.94 5.10 -4.35
CA ALA A 77 3.75 5.12 -3.53
C ALA A 77 3.09 3.74 -3.37
N VAL A 78 2.45 3.53 -2.22
CA VAL A 78 1.73 2.32 -1.85
C VAL A 78 0.31 2.67 -1.44
N CYS A 79 -0.66 1.95 -2.00
CA CYS A 79 -2.06 2.03 -1.61
C CYS A 79 -2.45 0.79 -0.80
N VAL A 80 -2.95 1.03 0.41
CA VAL A 80 -3.34 0.01 1.39
C VAL A 80 -4.80 0.20 1.74
N ILE A 81 -5.55 -0.90 1.85
CA ILE A 81 -6.93 -0.89 2.32
C ILE A 81 -7.06 -1.62 3.65
N PHE A 82 -7.90 -1.10 4.53
CA PHE A 82 -8.30 -1.73 5.78
C PHE A 82 -9.80 -2.04 5.68
N PRO A 83 -10.17 -3.23 5.18
CA PRO A 83 -11.56 -3.56 4.88
C PRO A 83 -12.39 -3.68 6.16
N ILE A 84 -13.65 -3.29 6.04
CA ILE A 84 -14.69 -3.59 7.00
C ILE A 84 -15.28 -4.94 6.63
N ASP A 85 -15.15 -5.90 7.54
CA ASP A 85 -15.79 -7.21 7.39
C ASP A 85 -17.14 -7.19 8.11
N GLU A 86 -18.22 -7.08 7.34
CA GLU A 86 -19.59 -7.10 7.87
C GLU A 86 -20.02 -8.48 8.42
N SER A 87 -19.25 -9.55 8.15
CA SER A 87 -19.56 -10.90 8.62
C SER A 87 -19.05 -11.18 10.04
N GLN A 88 -18.17 -10.32 10.57
CA GLN A 88 -17.64 -10.42 11.92
C GLN A 88 -18.65 -9.79 12.90
N PRO A 89 -19.25 -10.56 13.84
CA PRO A 89 -20.08 -9.97 14.87
C PRO A 89 -19.21 -9.05 15.73
N VAL A 90 -19.52 -7.74 15.73
CA VAL A 90 -18.83 -6.75 16.56
C VAL A 90 -19.17 -7.06 18.02
N GLN A 91 -18.36 -7.92 18.65
CA GLN A 91 -18.63 -8.45 19.99
C GLN A 91 -18.38 -7.45 21.13
N ASN A 92 -18.10 -6.17 20.85
CA ASN A 92 -17.98 -5.16 21.89
C ASN A 92 -18.64 -3.85 21.46
N PHE A 93 -19.45 -3.31 22.37
CA PHE A 93 -20.12 -2.01 22.23
C PHE A 93 -19.12 -0.88 21.90
N VAL A 94 -19.55 0.04 21.01
CA VAL A 94 -19.21 1.48 20.89
C VAL A 94 -18.46 1.97 19.63
N ALA A 95 -17.72 1.18 18.85
CA ALA A 95 -17.09 1.69 17.61
C ALA A 95 -17.89 1.33 16.34
N ASN A 96 -18.26 2.34 15.53
CA ASN A 96 -18.73 2.13 14.15
C ASN A 96 -17.62 1.39 13.37
N SER A 97 -17.97 0.42 12.52
CA SER A 97 -17.02 -0.35 11.72
C SER A 97 -16.00 0.51 10.96
N PHE A 98 -16.40 1.70 10.50
CA PHE A 98 -15.49 2.70 9.93
C PHE A 98 -14.45 3.24 10.93
N GLN A 99 -14.86 3.51 12.17
CA GLN A 99 -13.92 3.97 13.21
C GLN A 99 -12.86 2.91 13.49
N LEU A 100 -13.23 1.62 13.49
CA LEU A 100 -12.27 0.53 13.67
C LEU A 100 -11.31 0.40 12.48
N ALA A 101 -11.80 0.54 11.24
CA ALA A 101 -10.93 0.56 10.06
C ALA A 101 -9.95 1.73 10.07
N VAL A 102 -10.45 2.94 10.39
CA VAL A 102 -9.62 4.16 10.52
C VAL A 102 -8.62 4.02 11.65
N ALA A 103 -9.02 3.49 12.81
CA ALA A 103 -8.12 3.29 13.95
C ALA A 103 -6.95 2.35 13.59
N ARG A 104 -7.23 1.24 12.89
CA ARG A 104 -6.19 0.33 12.37
C ARG A 104 -5.27 1.03 11.40
N ALA A 105 -5.82 1.79 10.44
CA ALA A 105 -5.01 2.57 9.49
C ALA A 105 -4.11 3.60 10.19
N VAL A 106 -4.63 4.32 11.19
CA VAL A 106 -3.87 5.31 11.96
C VAL A 106 -2.78 4.64 12.79
N GLN A 107 -3.08 3.56 13.50
CA GLN A 107 -2.07 2.83 14.28
C GLN A 107 -0.97 2.26 13.38
N CYS A 108 -1.35 1.67 12.24
CA CYS A 108 -0.42 1.24 11.20
C CYS A 108 0.47 2.40 10.72
N SER A 109 -0.11 3.57 10.44
CA SER A 109 0.64 4.74 9.97
C SER A 109 1.67 5.24 10.99
N ILE A 110 1.34 5.15 12.29
CA ILE A 110 2.26 5.53 13.37
C ILE A 110 3.45 4.57 13.38
N GLU A 111 3.21 3.25 13.39
CA GLU A 111 4.31 2.29 13.39
C GLU A 111 5.15 2.36 12.11
N LEU A 112 4.51 2.58 10.95
CA LEU A 112 5.21 2.84 9.70
C LEU A 112 6.15 4.05 9.82
N HIS A 113 5.68 5.17 10.36
CA HIS A 113 6.54 6.33 10.58
C HIS A 113 7.67 6.04 11.58
N GLU A 114 7.40 5.33 12.67
CA GLU A 114 8.43 4.98 13.65
C GLU A 114 9.54 4.09 13.08
N LYS A 115 9.20 3.20 12.15
CA LYS A 115 10.13 2.21 11.58
C LYS A 115 10.78 2.65 10.28
N LEU A 116 10.09 3.45 9.48
CA LEU A 116 10.46 3.74 8.09
C LEU A 116 10.62 5.22 7.77
N ASP A 117 10.18 6.15 8.62
CA ASP A 117 10.57 7.55 8.43
C ASP A 117 12.07 7.70 8.70
N LYS A 118 12.76 8.48 7.86
CA LYS A 118 14.23 8.63 7.89
C LYS A 118 14.99 7.33 7.64
N PHE A 119 14.42 6.40 6.87
CA PHE A 119 15.11 5.17 6.53
C PHE A 119 16.38 5.47 5.74
N LEU A 120 17.55 5.15 6.30
CA LEU A 120 18.84 5.36 5.66
C LEU A 120 19.01 4.37 4.50
N ALA A 121 18.84 4.85 3.28
CA ALA A 121 18.89 4.03 2.07
C ALA A 121 20.28 3.93 1.46
N PHE A 122 21.10 4.95 1.65
CA PHE A 122 22.46 5.00 1.12
C PHE A 122 23.30 5.97 1.94
N GLU A 123 24.56 5.60 2.17
CA GLU A 123 25.55 6.45 2.80
C GLU A 123 26.92 6.20 2.15
N ASP A 124 27.56 7.26 1.66
CA ASP A 124 28.91 7.20 1.08
C ASP A 124 29.58 8.58 1.14
N GLU A 125 30.85 8.62 1.55
CA GLU A 125 31.73 9.80 1.61
C GLU A 125 31.05 11.16 1.90
N GLY A 126 30.25 11.22 2.96
CA GLY A 126 29.61 12.47 3.43
C GLY A 126 28.26 12.78 2.78
N GLU A 127 27.73 11.92 1.92
CA GLU A 127 26.37 11.96 1.42
C GLU A 127 25.53 10.83 2.03
N ALA A 128 24.48 11.20 2.76
CA ALA A 128 23.44 10.29 3.23
C ALA A 128 22.12 10.56 2.49
N ILE A 129 21.48 9.50 2.01
CA ILE A 129 20.16 9.55 1.40
C ILE A 129 19.19 8.82 2.32
N GLU A 130 18.27 9.58 2.90
CA GLU A 130 17.14 9.08 3.67
C GLU A 130 15.89 8.99 2.78
N LEU A 131 15.10 7.95 3.00
CA LEU A 131 13.73 7.87 2.52
C LEU A 131 12.80 8.45 3.58
N ARG A 132 11.83 9.26 3.16
CA ARG A 132 10.83 9.88 4.03
C ARG A 132 9.45 9.44 3.62
N LEU A 133 8.65 9.09 4.61
CA LEU A 133 7.30 8.60 4.40
C LEU A 133 6.30 9.74 4.55
N HIS A 134 5.35 9.84 3.63
CA HIS A 134 4.22 10.77 3.68
C HIS A 134 2.96 9.93 3.61
N ILE A 135 2.11 10.02 4.64
CA ILE A 135 0.91 9.19 4.75
C ILE A 135 -0.35 10.05 4.72
N GLY A 136 -1.27 9.71 3.83
CA GLY A 136 -2.66 10.18 3.83
C GLY A 136 -3.61 9.04 4.19
N ILE A 137 -4.66 9.35 4.96
CA ILE A 137 -5.70 8.38 5.33
C ILE A 137 -7.08 8.95 4.99
N GLY A 138 -7.80 8.23 4.14
CA GLY A 138 -9.20 8.48 3.82
C GLY A 138 -10.08 7.33 4.27
N CYS A 139 -11.40 7.52 4.33
CA CYS A 139 -12.32 6.41 4.59
C CYS A 139 -13.66 6.57 3.86
N GLY A 140 -14.30 5.45 3.63
CA GLY A 140 -15.58 5.40 2.93
C GLY A 140 -15.69 4.19 2.00
N ARG A 141 -16.58 4.34 1.03
CA ARG A 141 -16.93 3.30 0.08
C ARG A 141 -16.00 3.32 -1.12
N LEU A 142 -15.26 2.23 -1.31
CA LEU A 142 -14.28 2.05 -2.37
C LEU A 142 -14.82 1.09 -3.42
N SER A 143 -14.68 1.45 -4.69
CA SER A 143 -14.94 0.54 -5.81
C SER A 143 -13.62 -0.05 -6.29
N VAL A 144 -13.53 -1.37 -6.32
CA VAL A 144 -12.39 -2.11 -6.86
C VAL A 144 -12.82 -2.77 -8.15
N VAL A 145 -12.16 -2.45 -9.25
CA VAL A 145 -12.47 -2.99 -10.58
C VAL A 145 -11.24 -3.66 -11.16
N HIS A 146 -11.41 -4.92 -11.57
CA HIS A 146 -10.45 -5.66 -12.37
C HIS A 146 -10.77 -5.38 -13.84
N MET A 147 -9.85 -4.75 -14.54
CA MET A 147 -9.96 -4.48 -15.97
C MET A 147 -8.87 -5.23 -16.73
N GLY A 148 -9.20 -5.74 -17.92
CA GLY A 148 -8.23 -6.38 -18.80
C GLY A 148 -8.67 -7.76 -19.29
N GLY A 149 -7.69 -8.64 -19.49
CA GLY A 149 -7.85 -9.98 -20.07
C GLY A 149 -7.41 -10.08 -21.53
N VAL A 150 -7.23 -8.95 -22.22
CA VAL A 150 -6.59 -8.91 -23.54
C VAL A 150 -5.07 -9.08 -23.35
N LEU A 151 -4.46 -10.00 -24.10
CA LEU A 151 -3.05 -10.39 -23.96
C LEU A 151 -2.66 -10.87 -22.55
N SER A 152 -3.61 -11.44 -21.79
CA SER A 152 -3.40 -11.93 -20.43
C SER A 152 -2.91 -10.86 -19.43
N ARG A 153 -3.15 -9.58 -19.73
CA ARG A 153 -2.84 -8.47 -18.82
C ARG A 153 -4.08 -8.06 -18.05
N TRP A 154 -3.95 -7.95 -16.74
CA TRP A 154 -5.00 -7.50 -15.83
C TRP A 154 -4.47 -6.32 -15.02
N GLU A 155 -5.33 -5.33 -14.81
CA GLU A 155 -5.04 -4.13 -14.03
C GLU A 155 -6.12 -3.97 -12.96
N TYR A 156 -5.68 -3.59 -11.76
CA TYR A 156 -6.57 -3.23 -10.66
C TYR A 156 -6.74 -1.72 -10.65
N VAL A 157 -7.99 -1.29 -10.72
CA VAL A 157 -8.39 0.11 -10.57
C VAL A 157 -9.17 0.23 -9.28
N VAL A 158 -8.72 1.14 -8.43
CA VAL A 158 -9.38 1.49 -7.19
C VAL A 158 -9.88 2.92 -7.34
N CYS A 159 -11.15 3.18 -7.05
CA CYS A 159 -11.75 4.51 -7.15
C CYS A 159 -12.81 4.74 -6.07
N GLY A 160 -13.04 6.01 -5.75
CA GLY A 160 -14.07 6.44 -4.82
C GLY A 160 -13.59 7.56 -3.89
N PRO A 161 -14.51 8.15 -3.11
CA PRO A 161 -14.21 9.28 -2.22
C PRO A 161 -12.98 9.11 -1.32
N PRO A 162 -12.64 7.91 -0.79
CA PRO A 162 -11.45 7.76 0.06
C PRO A 162 -10.11 8.04 -0.63
N ILE A 163 -10.06 8.04 -1.96
CA ILE A 163 -8.85 8.35 -2.74
C ILE A 163 -8.72 9.85 -3.03
N ASP A 164 -9.85 10.58 -3.06
CA ASP A 164 -9.90 12.00 -3.40
C ASP A 164 -9.78 12.93 -2.16
N GLN A 165 -9.56 12.36 -0.97
CA GLN A 165 -9.58 13.06 0.34
C GLN A 165 -8.21 13.61 0.76
#